data_AF-A0A2M9Y0S3-F1
#
_entry.id   AF-A0A2M9Y0S3-F1
#
_cell.length_a   1.000
_cell.length_b   1.000
_cell.length_c   1.000
_cell.angle_alpha   90.00
_cell.angle_beta   90.00
_cell.angle_gamma   90.00
#
_symmetry.space_group_name_H-M   'P 1'
#
loop_
_entity.id
_entity.type
_entity.pdbx_description
1 polymer ?
#
loop_
_entity_poly.entity_id
_entity_poly.type
_entity_poly.pdbx_seq_one_letter_code
_entity_poly.pdbx_strand_id
1 'polypeptide(L)'
;MENFKSNVFDTTSNGKPPLKHEEKICPNCLRSFECKVGSISLCQCTKVNLSLEEREYLSKQFSDCLCYQCMETLAFEYRITKSYKTITWKF
;
A
#
# COMPACT_ATOMS: atom_id res chain seq x y z
N MET A 1 34.39 -39.02 -37.29
CA MET A 1 35.19 -37.79 -37.20
C MET A 1 34.38 -36.68 -37.84
N GLU A 2 33.50 -36.10 -37.03
CA GLU A 2 33.64 -34.76 -36.43
C GLU A 2 33.20 -33.68 -37.41
N ASN A 3 32.12 -32.98 -37.05
CA ASN A 3 31.96 -31.52 -37.17
C ASN A 3 30.56 -31.16 -36.64
N PHE A 4 30.39 -31.25 -35.32
CA PHE A 4 29.25 -30.71 -34.59
C PHE A 4 29.51 -29.21 -34.41
N LYS A 5 28.84 -28.37 -35.21
CA LYS A 5 28.85 -26.92 -34.99
C LYS A 5 28.02 -26.62 -33.75
N SER A 6 28.66 -26.59 -32.59
CA SER A 6 28.12 -25.98 -31.38
C SER A 6 28.06 -24.48 -31.62
N ASN A 7 26.87 -23.97 -31.93
CA ASN A 7 26.63 -22.53 -31.92
C ASN A 7 26.92 -22.00 -30.52
N VAL A 8 27.90 -21.12 -30.47
CA VAL A 8 28.30 -20.35 -29.29
C VAL A 8 27.07 -19.64 -28.75
N PHE A 9 26.83 -19.88 -27.47
CA PHE A 9 25.85 -19.24 -26.62
C PHE A 9 26.21 -17.75 -26.49
N ASP A 10 25.72 -16.94 -27.43
CA ASP A 10 25.57 -15.51 -27.21
C ASP A 10 24.24 -15.30 -26.47
N THR A 11 24.26 -15.56 -25.16
CA THR A 11 23.29 -14.92 -24.27
C THR A 11 23.54 -13.44 -24.30
N THR A 12 22.81 -12.77 -25.19
CA THR A 12 22.51 -11.36 -25.06
C THR A 12 21.78 -11.19 -23.72
N SER A 13 22.57 -10.84 -22.72
CA SER A 13 22.13 -10.45 -21.39
C SER A 13 21.26 -9.21 -21.51
N ASN A 14 19.95 -9.38 -21.48
CA ASN A 14 19.02 -8.31 -21.09
C ASN A 14 17.81 -8.91 -20.37
N GLY A 15 18.11 -9.72 -19.36
CA GLY A 15 17.17 -10.01 -18.28
C GLY A 15 17.08 -8.80 -17.36
N LYS A 16 16.26 -7.80 -17.71
CA LYS A 16 15.77 -6.85 -16.71
C LYS A 16 14.66 -7.60 -15.96
N PRO A 17 14.85 -8.02 -14.69
CA PRO A 17 13.73 -8.56 -13.94
C PRO A 17 12.67 -7.45 -13.87
N PRO A 18 11.37 -7.77 -14.01
CA PRO A 18 10.35 -6.76 -13.83
C PRO A 18 10.59 -6.15 -12.45
N LEU A 19 10.72 -4.82 -12.41
CA LEU A 19 10.85 -4.04 -11.19
C LEU A 19 9.69 -4.47 -10.29
N LYS A 20 9.96 -5.38 -9.35
CA LYS A 20 8.94 -5.88 -8.45
C LYS A 20 8.46 -4.66 -7.69
N HIS A 21 7.22 -4.26 -7.99
CA HIS A 21 6.52 -3.28 -7.19
C HIS A 21 6.67 -3.67 -5.72
N GLU A 22 6.97 -2.71 -4.85
CA GLU A 22 7.18 -2.95 -3.44
C GLU A 22 5.82 -3.32 -2.81
N GLU A 23 5.46 -4.59 -2.94
CA GLU A 23 4.29 -5.16 -2.29
C GLU A 23 4.57 -5.19 -0.79
N LYS A 24 3.73 -4.48 -0.04
CA LYS A 24 3.75 -4.49 1.43
C LYS A 24 2.57 -5.28 1.96
N ILE A 25 2.70 -5.76 3.19
CA ILE A 25 1.59 -6.37 3.93
C ILE A 25 0.95 -5.31 4.81
N CYS A 26 -0.38 -5.15 4.69
CA CYS A 26 -1.12 -4.23 5.54
C CYS A 26 -1.14 -4.74 7.00
N PRO A 27 -0.67 -3.98 8.00
CA PRO A 27 -0.64 -4.44 9.39
C PRO A 27 -2.05 -4.63 10.01
N ASN A 28 -3.09 -4.01 9.44
CA ASN A 28 -4.46 -4.13 9.95
C ASN A 28 -5.19 -5.38 9.44
N CYS A 29 -5.04 -5.73 8.15
CA CYS A 29 -5.79 -6.85 7.55
C CYS A 29 -4.93 -7.98 6.99
N LEU A 30 -3.60 -7.86 7.08
CA LEU A 30 -2.60 -8.83 6.64
C LEU A 30 -2.64 -9.17 5.14
N ARG A 31 -3.32 -8.36 4.32
CA ARG A 31 -3.33 -8.51 2.86
C ARG A 31 -2.15 -7.77 2.22
N SER A 32 -1.61 -8.33 1.15
CA SER A 32 -0.65 -7.62 0.31
C SER A 32 -1.32 -6.47 -0.45
N PHE A 33 -0.60 -5.38 -0.61
CA PHE A 33 -1.03 -4.23 -1.38
C PHE A 33 0.16 -3.48 -1.99
N GLU A 34 -0.12 -2.69 -3.02
CA GLU A 34 0.88 -1.91 -3.73
C GLU A 34 1.19 -0.62 -2.95
N CYS A 35 2.41 -0.54 -2.42
CA CYS A 35 2.94 0.65 -1.76
C CYS A 35 4.08 1.22 -2.61
N LYS A 36 3.90 2.42 -3.15
CA LYS A 36 4.91 3.10 -3.99
C LYS A 36 5.28 4.43 -3.38
N VAL A 37 5.96 4.43 -2.24
CA VAL A 37 6.34 5.69 -1.54
C VAL A 37 7.20 6.60 -2.43
N GLY A 38 8.12 6.02 -3.23
CA GLY A 38 8.93 6.74 -4.21
C GLY A 38 8.16 7.29 -5.41
N SER A 39 6.89 6.91 -5.58
CA SER A 39 5.99 7.42 -6.63
C SER A 39 4.59 7.52 -6.05
N ILE A 40 4.44 8.38 -5.05
CA ILE A 40 3.24 8.45 -4.19
C ILE A 40 1.95 8.55 -5.00
N SER A 41 1.94 9.26 -6.14
CA SER A 41 0.80 9.38 -7.05
C SER A 41 0.23 8.04 -7.53
N LEU A 42 1.06 6.99 -7.58
CA LEU A 42 0.69 5.63 -7.98
C LEU A 42 0.35 4.72 -6.78
N CYS A 43 0.54 5.17 -5.55
CA CYS A 43 0.29 4.37 -4.35
C CYS A 43 -1.21 4.22 -4.09
N GLN A 44 -1.65 3.06 -3.58
CA GLN A 44 -3.06 2.87 -3.25
C GLN A 44 -3.59 3.87 -2.20
N CYS A 45 -2.72 4.41 -1.34
CA CYS A 45 -3.12 5.36 -0.31
C CYS A 45 -3.63 6.70 -0.87
N THR A 46 -3.28 7.07 -2.12
CA THR A 46 -3.77 8.33 -2.74
C THR A 46 -5.21 8.26 -3.18
N LYS A 47 -5.79 7.04 -3.24
CA LYS A 47 -7.20 6.83 -3.58
C LYS A 47 -8.13 7.23 -2.43
N VAL A 48 -7.65 7.34 -1.19
CA VAL A 48 -8.44 7.79 -0.04
C VAL A 48 -8.21 9.28 0.23
N ASN A 49 -9.30 10.03 0.40
CA ASN A 49 -9.24 11.36 0.98
C ASN A 49 -9.38 11.29 2.50
N LEU A 50 -8.34 11.71 3.22
CA LEU A 50 -8.34 11.81 4.68
C LEU A 50 -8.17 13.26 5.09
N SER A 51 -9.00 13.70 6.04
CA SER A 51 -8.79 14.94 6.78
C SER A 51 -7.54 14.85 7.66
N LEU A 52 -7.06 16.00 8.15
CA LEU A 52 -5.91 16.06 9.04
C LEU A 52 -6.12 15.20 10.30
N GLU A 53 -7.30 15.31 10.93
CA GLU A 53 -7.63 14.56 12.12
C GLU A 53 -7.67 13.04 11.88
N GLU A 54 -8.23 12.60 10.75
CA GLU A 54 -8.25 11.18 10.38
C GLU A 54 -6.83 10.66 10.15
N ARG A 55 -5.96 11.45 9.51
CA ARG A 55 -4.56 11.09 9.31
C ARG A 55 -3.79 10.97 10.63
N GLU A 56 -4.01 11.89 11.56
CA GLU A 56 -3.43 11.85 12.91
C GLU A 56 -3.97 10.68 13.73
N TYR A 57 -5.25 10.35 13.60
CA TYR A 57 -5.84 9.19 14.24
C TYR A 57 -5.17 7.90 13.76
N LEU A 58 -4.99 7.73 12.45
CA LEU A 58 -4.32 6.56 11.88
C LEU A 58 -2.84 6.49 12.27
N SER A 59 -2.10 7.60 12.23
CA SER A 59 -0.66 7.60 12.52
C SER A 59 -0.34 7.27 13.98
N LYS A 60 -1.27 7.48 14.91
CA LYS A 60 -1.14 7.07 16.31
C LYS A 60 -1.27 5.55 16.51
N GLN A 61 -2.00 4.87 15.62
CA GLN A 61 -2.31 3.44 15.74
C GLN A 61 -1.40 2.56 14.88
N PHE A 62 -0.92 3.08 13.75
CA PHE A 62 -0.17 2.31 12.76
C PHE A 62 1.12 3.05 12.39
N SER A 63 2.25 2.34 12.50
CA SER A 63 3.58 2.86 12.16
C SER A 63 4.03 2.58 10.72
N ASP A 64 3.25 1.79 9.96
CA ASP A 64 3.52 1.46 8.55
C ASP A 64 2.28 1.72 7.68
N CYS A 65 2.45 1.63 6.37
CA CYS A 65 1.41 1.89 5.39
C CYS A 65 0.23 0.90 5.51
N LEU A 66 -0.97 1.42 5.35
CA LEU A 66 -2.21 0.65 5.28
C LEU A 66 -2.67 0.53 3.82
N CYS A 67 -3.37 -0.56 3.50
CA CYS A 67 -4.04 -0.67 2.21
C CYS A 67 -5.23 0.29 2.12
N TYR A 68 -5.64 0.61 0.88
CA TYR A 68 -6.75 1.51 0.58
C TYR A 68 -8.02 1.17 1.39
N GLN A 69 -8.42 -0.10 1.38
CA GLN A 69 -9.64 -0.55 2.04
C GLN A 69 -9.61 -0.30 3.54
N CYS A 70 -8.47 -0.58 4.20
CA CYS A 70 -8.35 -0.32 5.63
C CYS A 70 -8.35 1.17 5.94
N MET A 71 -7.68 2.00 5.14
CA MET A 71 -7.70 3.46 5.34
C MET A 71 -9.13 4.01 5.21
N GLU A 72 -9.90 3.55 4.23
CA GLU A 72 -11.29 3.97 4.03
C GLU A 72 -12.21 3.51 5.18
N THR A 73 -12.10 2.25 5.61
CA THR A 73 -12.89 1.72 6.73
C THR A 73 -12.58 2.43 8.04
N LEU A 74 -11.30 2.58 8.40
CA LEU A 74 -10.89 3.21 9.65
C LEU A 74 -11.25 4.70 9.69
N ALA A 75 -11.19 5.40 8.55
CA ALA A 75 -11.66 6.78 8.45
C ALA A 75 -13.17 6.86 8.68
N PHE A 76 -13.95 5.92 8.12
CA PHE A 76 -15.37 5.84 8.40
C PHE A 76 -15.66 5.61 9.89
N GLU A 77 -14.99 4.65 10.52
CA GLU A 77 -15.11 4.39 11.96
C GLU A 77 -14.77 5.62 12.82
N TYR A 78 -13.72 6.36 12.46
CA TYR A 78 -13.36 7.61 13.12
C TYR A 78 -14.48 8.64 13.04
N ARG A 79 -15.06 8.85 11.83
CA ARG A 79 -16.16 9.80 11.64
C ARG A 79 -17.39 9.44 12.47
N ILE A 80 -17.78 8.17 12.45
CA ILE A 80 -18.92 7.68 13.23
C ILE A 80 -18.68 7.89 14.74
N THR A 81 -17.51 7.50 15.23
CA THR A 81 -17.13 7.67 16.65
C THR A 81 -17.11 9.14 17.07
N LYS A 82 -16.59 10.03 16.20
CA LYS A 82 -16.60 11.48 16.44
C LYS A 82 -18.03 12.00 16.53
N SER A 83 -18.92 11.61 15.61
CA SER A 83 -20.33 12.01 15.64
C SER A 83 -21.04 11.57 16.92
N TYR A 84 -20.84 10.34 17.38
CA TYR A 84 -21.44 9.87 18.64
C TYR A 84 -20.99 10.69 19.85
N LYS A 85 -19.70 11.05 19.93
CA LYS A 85 -19.19 11.91 21.02
C LYS A 85 -19.80 13.32 21.00
N THR A 86 -20.12 13.85 19.82
CA THR A 86 -20.78 15.16 19.72
C THR A 86 -22.26 15.13 20.09
N ILE A 87 -22.88 13.94 20.06
CA ILE A 87 -24.29 13.75 20.40
C ILE A 87 -24.48 13.50 21.91
N THR A 88 -23.42 13.48 22.73
CA THR A 88 -23.57 13.25 24.18
C THR A 88 -24.38 14.38 24.81
N TRP A 89 -25.66 14.11 25.04
CA TRP A 89 -26.58 14.96 25.79
C TRP A 89 -26.03 15.14 27.20
N LYS A 90 -25.82 16.40 27.58
CA LYS A 90 -25.68 16.77 28.99
C LYS A 90 -27.05 16.65 29.64
N PHE A 91 -27.21 15.65 30.50
CA PHE A 91 -28.24 15.69 31.54
C PHE A 91 -27.80 16.62 32.67
#